data_AF-A0A8H4TUH0-F1
#
_entry.id   AF-A0A8H4TUH0-F1
#
_cell.length_a   1.000
_cell.length_b   1.000
_cell.length_c   1.000
_cell.angle_alpha   90.00
_cell.angle_beta   90.00
_cell.angle_gamma   90.00
#
_symmetry.space_group_name_H-M   'P 1'
#
loop_
_entity.id
_entity.type
_entity.pdbx_description
1 polymer ?
#
loop_
_entity_poly.entity_id
_entity_poly.type
_entity_poly.pdbx_seq_one_letter_code
_entity_poly.pdbx_strand_id
1 'polypeptide(L)'
;MLLNQVFLGALLAVGSVTAMPNPNADQEDVAARSILHHCGKHASWEHTKNECVCHDKGKVFHKHHKKCHCPKGEKWHHIERECKKH
;
A
#
# COMPACT_ATOMS: atom_id res chain seq x y z
N MET A 1 28.94 50.97 26.39
CA MET A 1 28.32 49.79 27.01
C MET A 1 27.70 48.95 25.90
N LEU A 2 27.79 47.63 26.10
CA LEU A 2 27.46 46.52 25.21
C LEU A 2 26.24 46.78 24.30
N LEU A 3 26.36 46.43 23.02
CA LEU A 3 25.55 45.37 22.39
C LEU A 3 25.88 45.28 20.90
N ASN A 4 25.84 44.03 20.41
CA ASN A 4 25.69 43.62 19.02
C ASN A 4 26.95 43.07 18.34
N GLN A 5 27.44 41.97 18.89
CA GLN A 5 28.43 41.06 18.29
C GLN A 5 27.78 39.68 18.05
N VAL A 6 26.73 39.54 17.23
CA VAL A 6 26.26 38.19 16.86
C VAL A 6 25.51 38.15 15.51
N PHE A 7 26.20 38.31 14.37
CA PHE A 7 25.62 37.91 13.06
C PHE A 7 26.67 37.33 12.10
N LEU A 8 27.60 36.52 12.58
CA LEU A 8 28.41 35.65 11.73
C LEU A 8 28.40 34.24 12.31
N GLY A 9 27.52 33.38 11.82
CA GLY A 9 27.46 32.00 12.30
C GLY A 9 26.35 31.13 11.72
N ALA A 10 25.84 31.42 10.53
CA ALA A 10 24.88 30.54 9.84
C ALA A 10 25.55 29.89 8.62
N LEU A 11 26.61 29.13 8.85
CA LEU A 11 27.23 28.29 7.83
C LEU A 11 27.36 26.86 8.35
N LEU A 12 26.59 25.98 7.69
CA LEU A 12 26.86 24.55 7.50
C LEU A 12 26.70 23.63 8.72
N ALA A 13 25.45 23.28 9.03
CA ALA A 13 25.15 22.01 9.67
C ALA A 13 24.06 21.27 8.88
N VAL A 14 24.32 21.00 7.59
CA VAL A 14 23.55 20.00 6.85
C VAL A 14 24.10 18.63 7.27
N GLY A 15 23.66 18.14 8.42
CA GLY A 15 23.92 16.78 8.83
C GLY A 15 23.14 15.83 7.91
N SER A 16 23.82 14.83 7.34
CA SER A 16 23.14 13.76 6.61
C SER A 16 22.23 13.01 7.56
N VAL A 17 20.91 13.13 7.39
CA VAL A 17 19.95 12.30 8.12
C VAL A 17 20.05 10.87 7.59
N THR A 18 20.52 9.95 8.43
CA THR A 18 20.37 8.52 8.15
C THR A 18 18.94 8.14 8.56
N ALA A 19 18.06 7.97 7.56
CA ALA A 19 16.75 7.38 7.80
C ALA A 19 16.97 5.91 8.16
N MET A 20 16.98 5.60 9.46
CA MET A 20 16.96 4.21 9.93
C MET A 20 15.65 3.58 9.45
N PRO A 21 15.68 2.43 8.77
CA PRO A 21 14.46 1.74 8.39
C PRO A 21 13.65 1.42 9.65
N ASN A 22 12.35 1.68 9.62
CA ASN A 22 11.45 1.35 10.72
C ASN A 22 11.54 -0.17 10.98
N PRO A 23 12.04 -0.62 12.14
CA PRO A 23 12.14 -2.05 12.45
C PRO A 23 10.77 -2.72 12.63
N ASN A 24 9.69 -1.93 12.70
CA ASN A 24 8.31 -2.37 12.69
C ASN A 24 7.65 -2.25 11.31
N ALA A 25 8.41 -2.03 10.24
CA ALA A 25 7.91 -2.31 8.90
C ALA A 25 7.83 -3.83 8.78
N ASP A 26 6.61 -4.36 8.96
CA ASP A 26 6.27 -5.76 8.98
C ASP A 26 7.07 -6.55 7.92
N GLN A 27 8.02 -7.36 8.38
CA GLN A 27 8.85 -8.24 7.53
C GLN A 27 8.02 -9.24 6.71
N GLU A 28 6.73 -9.40 7.05
CA GLU A 28 5.75 -10.20 6.31
C GLU A 28 5.48 -9.65 4.89
N ASP A 29 5.69 -8.36 4.63
CA ASP A 29 5.42 -7.76 3.31
C ASP A 29 6.53 -8.03 2.27
N VAL A 30 7.69 -8.53 2.70
CA VAL A 30 8.81 -8.84 1.80
C VAL A 30 8.74 -10.28 1.28
N ALA A 31 8.20 -11.22 2.08
CA ALA A 31 8.06 -12.63 1.71
C ALA A 31 6.72 -12.96 1.01
N ALA A 32 5.67 -12.15 1.18
CA ALA A 32 4.38 -12.34 0.50
C ALA A 32 4.39 -11.87 -0.97
N ARG A 33 5.44 -11.19 -1.42
CA ARG A 33 5.70 -10.93 -2.85
C ARG A 33 6.17 -12.22 -3.53
N SER A 34 5.28 -13.19 -3.64
CA SER A 34 5.50 -14.31 -4.55
C SER A 34 5.62 -13.73 -5.96
N ILE A 35 6.87 -13.59 -6.45
CA ILE A 35 7.21 -12.85 -7.68
C ILE A 35 6.50 -13.46 -8.90
N LEU A 36 6.06 -14.72 -8.78
CA LEU A 36 5.35 -15.47 -9.79
C LEU A 36 3.88 -15.04 -9.96
N HIS A 37 3.22 -14.57 -8.89
CA HIS A 37 1.78 -14.30 -8.87
C HIS A 37 1.43 -12.96 -8.21
N HIS A 38 1.86 -11.86 -8.84
CA HIS A 38 1.56 -10.51 -8.38
C HIS A 38 0.08 -10.15 -8.54
N CYS A 39 -0.74 -10.51 -7.55
CA CYS A 39 -2.17 -10.19 -7.48
C CYS A 39 -2.46 -8.80 -6.89
N GLY A 40 -1.46 -8.13 -6.31
CA GLY A 40 -1.63 -6.84 -5.63
C GLY A 40 -2.14 -7.00 -4.19
N LYS A 41 -2.41 -5.88 -3.52
CA LYS A 41 -2.73 -5.86 -2.07
C LYS A 41 -4.10 -6.48 -1.71
N HIS A 42 -5.05 -6.47 -2.64
CA HIS A 42 -6.46 -6.82 -2.36
C HIS A 42 -6.88 -8.20 -2.88
N ALA A 43 -5.91 -8.99 -3.34
CA ALA A 43 -6.16 -10.31 -3.89
C ALA A 43 -4.99 -11.24 -3.56
N SER A 44 -5.30 -12.52 -3.40
CA SER A 44 -4.33 -13.59 -3.19
C SER A 44 -4.36 -14.55 -4.37
N TRP A 45 -3.23 -15.18 -4.66
CA TRP A 45 -3.18 -16.24 -5.66
C TRP A 45 -3.82 -17.51 -5.12
N GLU A 46 -4.82 -18.03 -5.84
CA GLU A 46 -5.49 -19.29 -5.54
C GLU A 46 -4.89 -20.40 -6.40
N HIS A 47 -4.13 -21.31 -5.78
CA HIS A 47 -3.42 -22.38 -6.48
C HIS A 47 -4.36 -23.39 -7.14
N THR A 48 -5.56 -23.59 -6.60
CA THR A 48 -6.53 -24.55 -7.16
C THR A 48 -7.12 -24.09 -8.49
N LYS A 49 -7.31 -22.79 -8.65
CA LYS A 49 -7.91 -22.17 -9.85
C LYS A 49 -6.88 -21.54 -10.78
N ASN A 50 -5.61 -21.45 -10.34
CA ASN A 50 -4.54 -20.73 -11.02
C ASN A 50 -4.95 -19.28 -11.37
N GLU A 51 -5.60 -18.60 -10.43
CA GLU A 51 -6.07 -17.23 -10.61
C GLU A 51 -5.94 -16.39 -9.33
N CYS A 52 -5.95 -15.07 -9.49
CA CYS A 52 -6.00 -14.15 -8.35
C CYS A 52 -7.45 -13.98 -7.88
N VAL A 53 -7.69 -14.24 -6.60
CA VAL A 53 -9.01 -14.13 -5.97
C VAL A 53 -9.00 -12.96 -4.99
N CYS A 54 -10.04 -12.12 -5.09
CA CYS A 54 -10.24 -10.96 -4.23
C CYS A 54 -10.56 -11.38 -2.79
N HIS A 55 -10.03 -10.65 -1.80
CA HIS A 55 -10.35 -10.90 -0.39
C HIS A 55 -11.82 -10.57 -0.07
N ASP A 56 -12.32 -9.49 -0.67
CA ASP A 56 -13.71 -9.08 -0.54
C ASP A 56 -14.63 -9.99 -1.36
N LYS A 57 -15.62 -10.59 -0.70
CA LYS A 57 -16.60 -11.46 -1.35
C LYS A 57 -17.40 -10.69 -2.40
N GLY A 58 -17.66 -11.34 -3.53
CA GLY A 58 -18.43 -10.78 -4.64
C GLY A 58 -17.65 -9.85 -5.57
N LYS A 59 -16.42 -9.42 -5.22
CA LYS A 59 -15.57 -8.68 -6.16
C LYS A 59 -14.92 -9.61 -7.18
N VAL A 60 -14.78 -9.09 -8.40
CA VAL A 60 -14.12 -9.74 -9.52
C VAL A 60 -12.72 -9.14 -9.69
N PHE A 61 -11.72 -10.01 -9.88
CA PHE A 61 -10.35 -9.58 -10.10
C PHE A 61 -10.13 -9.12 -11.55
N HIS A 62 -9.71 -7.88 -11.71
CA HIS A 62 -9.39 -7.29 -13.01
C HIS A 62 -7.90 -7.41 -13.32
N LYS A 63 -7.52 -8.46 -14.05
CA LYS A 63 -6.12 -8.85 -14.33
C LYS A 63 -5.26 -7.70 -14.88
N HIS A 64 -5.78 -6.89 -15.80
CA HIS A 64 -5.04 -5.78 -16.41
C HIS A 64 -4.68 -4.67 -15.40
N HIS A 65 -5.54 -4.45 -14.39
CA HIS A 65 -5.33 -3.38 -13.41
C HIS A 65 -4.87 -3.89 -12.05
N LYS A 66 -4.82 -5.22 -11.86
CA LYS A 66 -4.51 -5.89 -10.58
C LYS A 66 -5.36 -5.34 -9.44
N LYS A 67 -6.65 -5.16 -9.70
CA LYS A 67 -7.63 -4.56 -8.78
C LYS A 67 -8.90 -5.38 -8.73
N CYS A 68 -9.56 -5.33 -7.58
CA CYS A 68 -10.85 -5.96 -7.34
C CYS A 68 -11.98 -4.96 -7.53
N HIS A 69 -12.95 -5.28 -8.38
CA HIS A 69 -14.09 -4.43 -8.68
C HIS A 69 -15.40 -5.19 -8.50
N CYS A 70 -16.48 -4.46 -8.23
CA CYS A 70 -17.80 -5.08 -8.27
C CYS A 70 -18.15 -5.49 -9.73
N PRO A 71 -18.97 -6.53 -9.90
CA PRO A 71 -19.54 -6.90 -11.19
C PRO A 71 -20.21 -5.70 -11.88
N LYS A 72 -20.35 -5.80 -13.21
CA LYS A 72 -20.94 -4.72 -14.01
C LYS A 72 -22.36 -4.40 -13.52
N GLY A 73 -22.60 -3.14 -13.16
CA GLY A 73 -23.89 -2.65 -12.67
C GLY A 73 -24.08 -2.74 -11.15
N GLU A 74 -23.06 -3.18 -10.42
CA GLU A 74 -23.06 -3.20 -8.96
C GLU A 74 -22.10 -2.16 -8.38
N LYS A 75 -22.41 -1.69 -7.17
CA LYS A 75 -21.52 -0.83 -6.38
C LYS A 75 -21.19 -1.49 -5.05
N TRP A 76 -20.05 -1.09 -4.50
CA TRP A 76 -19.58 -1.61 -3.22
C TRP A 76 -20.30 -0.95 -2.06
N HIS A 77 -20.97 -1.76 -1.24
CA HIS A 77 -21.61 -1.32 0.00
C HIS A 77 -20.65 -1.59 1.17
N HIS A 78 -20.10 -0.51 1.74
CA HIS A 78 -19.05 -0.62 2.77
C HIS A 78 -19.53 -1.17 4.12
N ILE A 79 -20.82 -0.98 4.45
CA ILE A 79 -21.39 -1.43 5.72
C ILE A 79 -21.54 -2.95 5.70
N GLU A 80 -22.15 -3.49 4.65
CA GLU A 80 -22.42 -4.92 4.49
C GLU A 80 -21.24 -5.69 3.87
N ARG A 81 -20.25 -4.96 3.33
CA ARG A 81 -19.07 -5.50 2.63
C ARG A 81 -19.44 -6.43 1.48
N GLU A 82 -20.37 -5.97 0.66
CA GLU A 82 -20.86 -6.72 -0.50
C GLU A 82 -21.13 -5.80 -1.70
N CYS A 83 -21.12 -6.38 -2.89
CA CYS A 83 -21.55 -5.70 -4.10
C CYS A 83 -23.06 -5.82 -4.24
N LYS A 84 -23.77 -4.69 -4.43
CA LYS A 84 -25.21 -4.67 -4.71
C LYS A 84 -25.52 -3.84 -5.94
N LYS A 85 -26.62 -4.17 -6.60
CA LYS A 85 -27.20 -3.33 -7.64
C LYS A 85 -27.78 -2.06 -7.00
N HIS A 86 -27.64 -0.96 -7.71
CA HIS A 86 -28.27 0.31 -7.36
C HIS A 86 -29.75 0.31 -7.71
#